data_AF-A0AB72VDU9-F1
#
_entry.id   AF-A0AB72VDU9-F1
#
_cell.length_a   1.000
_cell.length_b   1.000
_cell.length_c   1.000
_cell.angle_alpha   90.00
_cell.angle_beta   90.00
_cell.angle_gamma   90.00
#
_symmetry.space_group_name_H-M   'P 1'
#
loop_
_entity.id
_entity.type
_entity.pdbx_description
1 polymer ?
#
loop_
_entity_poly.entity_id
_entity_poly.type
_entity_poly.pdbx_seq_one_letter_code
_entity_poly.pdbx_strand_id
1 'polypeptide(L)'
;MGLVHTEFTPINTYGILDHVVTLPDGTKVLNPFRVIPHDTGSELIFTVRPNENFEEDCQAVAADLERLVALAEKMTPQNGL
;
A
#
# COMPACT_ATOMS: atom_id res chain seq x y z
N MET A 1 -15.52 11.99 -8.51
CA MET A 1 -14.17 11.92 -7.93
C MET A 1 -13.91 13.22 -7.19
N GLY A 2 -13.94 13.20 -5.85
CA GLY A 2 -13.63 14.36 -5.00
C GLY A 2 -12.18 14.33 -4.52
N LEU A 3 -11.72 15.40 -3.86
CA LEU A 3 -10.39 15.43 -3.25
C LEU A 3 -10.36 14.48 -2.05
N VAL A 4 -9.44 13.52 -2.07
CA VAL A 4 -9.13 12.67 -0.91
C VAL A 4 -7.85 13.18 -0.25
N HIS A 5 -7.80 13.11 1.07
CA HIS A 5 -6.60 13.45 1.84
C HIS A 5 -6.02 12.19 2.46
N THR A 6 -4.71 11.96 2.29
CA THR A 6 -4.04 10.78 2.82
C THR A 6 -2.96 11.19 3.83
N GLU A 7 -3.07 10.66 5.04
CA GLU A 7 -2.10 10.85 6.12
C GLU A 7 -1.39 9.53 6.38
N PHE A 8 -0.07 9.48 6.13
CA PHE A 8 0.75 8.30 6.41
C PHE A 8 1.25 8.30 7.85
N THR A 9 1.51 7.11 8.39
CA THR A 9 2.32 6.97 9.59
C THR A 9 3.70 7.63 9.39
N PRO A 10 4.33 8.18 10.46
CA PRO A 10 5.67 8.74 10.36
C PRO A 10 6.70 7.73 9.81
N ILE A 11 7.75 8.24 9.17
CA ILE A 11 8.88 7.41 8.72
C ILE A 11 9.41 6.60 9.90
N ASN A 12 9.52 5.30 9.71
CA ASN A 12 9.89 4.35 10.75
C ASN A 12 10.73 3.21 10.18
N THR A 13 11.44 2.49 11.06
CA THR A 13 12.32 1.37 10.71
C THR A 13 11.60 0.01 10.71
N TYR A 14 10.29 -0.01 10.93
CA TYR A 14 9.51 -1.24 11.09
C TYR A 14 8.77 -1.66 9.82
N GLY A 15 8.95 -0.92 8.72
CA GLY A 15 8.28 -1.19 7.45
C GLY A 15 6.77 -0.95 7.51
N ILE A 16 6.30 -0.05 8.39
CA ILE A 16 4.88 0.30 8.51
C ILE A 16 4.60 1.49 7.58
N LEU A 17 3.64 1.31 6.66
CA LEU A 17 3.12 2.32 5.73
C LEU A 17 1.61 2.51 5.88
N ASP A 18 1.06 2.15 7.05
CA ASP A 18 -0.32 2.41 7.42
C ASP A 18 -0.67 3.88 7.12
N HIS A 19 -1.83 4.09 6.52
CA HIS A 19 -2.31 5.42 6.19
C HIS A 19 -3.80 5.56 6.37
N VAL A 20 -4.23 6.77 6.71
CA VAL A 20 -5.63 7.13 6.83
C VAL A 20 -6.02 7.95 5.61
N VAL A 21 -7.01 7.47 4.87
CA VAL A 21 -7.64 8.22 3.79
C VAL A 21 -8.89 8.90 4.34
N THR A 22 -8.95 10.22 4.24
CA THR A 22 -10.14 11.02 4.53
C THR A 22 -10.88 11.26 3.21
N LEU A 23 -12.09 10.72 3.12
CA LEU A 23 -13.00 10.89 1.99
C LEU A 23 -13.63 12.29 1.97
N PRO A 24 -14.23 12.73 0.85
CA PRO A 24 -14.82 14.07 0.75
C PRO A 24 -15.93 14.37 1.77
N ASP A 25 -16.59 13.33 2.30
CA ASP A 25 -17.61 13.43 3.34
C ASP A 25 -17.03 13.49 4.77
N GLY A 26 -15.71 13.46 4.90
CA GLY A 26 -14.99 13.42 6.19
C GLY A 26 -14.77 12.02 6.76
N THR A 27 -15.28 10.97 6.11
CA THR A 27 -15.07 9.58 6.55
C THR A 27 -13.59 9.23 6.51
N LYS A 28 -13.07 8.67 7.62
CA LYS A 28 -11.68 8.25 7.75
C LYS A 28 -11.56 6.73 7.61
N VAL A 29 -10.81 6.28 6.63
CA VAL A 29 -10.54 4.86 6.36
C VAL A 29 -9.08 4.57 6.67
N LEU A 30 -8.82 3.72 7.66
CA LEU A 30 -7.49 3.22 7.97
C LEU A 30 -7.15 2.06 7.03
N ASN A 31 -6.04 2.19 6.31
CA ASN A 31 -5.48 1.21 5.38
C ASN A 31 -4.15 0.71 5.96
N PRO A 32 -4.14 -0.46 6.63
CA PRO A 32 -2.91 -1.07 7.09
C PRO A 32 -2.10 -1.58 5.90
N PHE A 33 -0.84 -1.14 5.82
CA PHE A 33 0.08 -1.55 4.75
C PHE A 33 1.48 -1.72 5.33
N ARG A 34 2.10 -2.87 5.08
CA ARG A 34 3.41 -3.21 5.62
C ARG A 34 4.32 -3.80 4.57
N VAL A 35 5.60 -3.51 4.72
CA VAL A 35 6.69 -4.12 3.95
C VAL A 35 7.58 -4.87 4.94
N ILE A 36 7.72 -6.18 4.72
CA ILE A 36 8.50 -7.06 5.60
C ILE A 36 9.69 -7.60 4.81
N PRO A 37 10.91 -7.64 5.38
CA PRO A 37 12.04 -8.33 4.76
C PRO A 37 11.70 -9.80 4.51
N HIS A 38 11.92 -10.29 3.29
CA HIS A 38 11.68 -11.69 2.93
C HIS A 38 12.77 -12.18 1.98
N ASP A 39 13.63 -13.08 2.47
CA ASP A 39 14.76 -13.67 1.75
C ASP A 39 15.59 -12.64 0.94
N THR A 40 15.51 -12.69 -0.38
CA THR A 40 16.24 -11.81 -1.31
C THR A 40 15.46 -10.55 -1.70
N GLY A 41 14.33 -10.29 -1.06
CA GLY A 41 13.43 -9.19 -1.42
C GLY A 41 12.57 -8.73 -0.24
N SER A 42 11.30 -8.46 -0.52
CA SER A 42 10.35 -7.99 0.48
C SER A 42 8.96 -8.54 0.21
N GLU A 43 8.21 -8.77 1.28
CA GLU A 43 6.79 -9.11 1.23
C GLU A 43 5.97 -7.85 1.50
N LEU A 44 4.95 -7.63 0.68
CA LEU A 44 4.05 -6.48 0.77
C LEU A 44 2.69 -6.98 1.25
N ILE A 45 2.21 -6.46 2.38
CA ILE A 45 0.95 -6.87 3.00
C ILE A 45 0.03 -5.68 3.13
N PHE A 46 -1.06 -5.67 2.36
CA PHE A 46 -2.14 -4.71 2.47
C PHE A 46 -3.38 -5.38 3.06
N THR A 47 -3.98 -4.79 4.09
CA THR A 47 -5.20 -5.34 4.72
C THR A 47 -6.44 -4.63 4.22
N VAL A 48 -7.19 -5.29 3.34
CA VAL A 48 -8.53 -4.84 2.94
C VAL A 48 -9.54 -5.27 4.00
N ARG A 49 -10.39 -4.33 4.45
CA ARG A 49 -11.46 -4.65 5.41
C ARG A 49 -12.75 -4.97 4.66
N PRO A 50 -13.49 -6.01 5.05
CA PRO A 50 -14.77 -6.34 4.43
C PRO A 50 -15.74 -5.14 4.43
N ASN A 51 -16.30 -4.87 3.26
CA ASN A 51 -17.36 -3.89 3.02
C ASN A 51 -18.25 -4.42 1.86
N GLU A 52 -19.16 -3.58 1.35
CA GLU A 52 -20.08 -3.95 0.25
C GLU A 52 -19.35 -4.29 -1.05
N ASN A 53 -18.17 -3.71 -1.31
CA ASN A 53 -17.39 -3.86 -2.54
C ASN A 53 -16.09 -4.65 -2.31
N PHE A 54 -16.05 -5.51 -1.28
CA PHE A 54 -14.80 -6.12 -0.79
C PHE A 54 -13.98 -6.83 -1.88
N GLU A 55 -14.64 -7.56 -2.77
CA GLU A 55 -13.97 -8.30 -3.87
C GLU A 55 -13.35 -7.33 -4.89
N GLU A 56 -14.07 -6.29 -5.27
CA GLU A 56 -13.57 -5.25 -6.20
C GLU A 56 -12.40 -4.49 -5.58
N ASP A 57 -12.50 -4.15 -4.28
CA ASP A 57 -11.42 -3.52 -3.53
C ASP A 57 -10.17 -4.41 -3.45
N CYS A 58 -10.35 -5.72 -3.21
CA CYS A 58 -9.24 -6.68 -3.21
C CYS A 58 -8.56 -6.75 -4.58
N GLN A 59 -9.33 -6.78 -5.67
CA GLN A 59 -8.78 -6.81 -7.03
C GLN A 59 -8.03 -5.53 -7.37
N ALA A 60 -8.58 -4.37 -7.00
CA ALA A 60 -7.91 -3.08 -7.19
C ALA A 60 -6.59 -3.00 -6.41
N VAL A 61 -6.59 -3.41 -5.14
CA VAL A 61 -5.38 -3.45 -4.31
C VAL A 61 -4.35 -4.44 -4.86
N ALA A 62 -4.76 -5.61 -5.34
CA ALA A 62 -3.85 -6.57 -5.96
C ALA A 62 -3.15 -5.96 -7.19
N ALA A 63 -3.91 -5.32 -8.09
CA ALA A 63 -3.36 -4.65 -9.26
C ALA A 63 -2.42 -3.48 -8.88
N ASP A 64 -2.70 -2.76 -7.80
CA ASP A 64 -1.82 -1.71 -7.27
C ASP A 64 -0.49 -2.27 -6.76
N LEU A 65 -0.53 -3.39 -6.02
CA LEU A 65 0.68 -4.05 -5.52
C LEU A 65 1.55 -4.58 -6.66
N GLU A 66 0.96 -5.18 -7.70
CA GLU A 66 1.70 -5.62 -8.90
C GLU A 66 2.41 -4.44 -9.59
N ARG A 67 1.71 -3.32 -9.75
CA ARG A 67 2.30 -2.09 -10.31
C ARG A 67 3.43 -1.54 -9.44
N LEU A 68 3.26 -1.57 -8.13
CA LEU A 68 4.28 -1.13 -7.18
C LEU A 68 5.54 -1.98 -7.27
N VAL A 69 5.41 -3.31 -7.34
CA VAL A 69 6.54 -4.23 -7.53
C VAL A 69 7.30 -3.88 -8.81
N ALA A 70 6.59 -3.74 -9.94
CA ALA A 70 7.21 -3.41 -11.22
C ALA A 70 7.93 -2.04 -11.22
N LEU A 71 7.47 -1.08 -10.41
CA LEU A 71 8.14 0.21 -10.23
C LEU A 71 9.37 0.08 -9.33
N ALA A 72 9.27 -0.63 -8.21
CA ALA A 72 10.36 -0.83 -7.26
C ALA A 72 11.55 -1.58 -7.91
N GLU A 73 11.27 -2.61 -8.71
CA GLU A 73 12.28 -3.35 -9.45
C GLU A 73 13.02 -2.50 -10.49
N LYS A 74 12.32 -1.52 -11.11
CA LYS A 74 12.94 -0.57 -12.05
C LYS A 74 13.78 0.51 -11.35
N MET A 75 13.36 0.91 -10.15
CA MET A 75 14.06 1.93 -9.34
C MET A 75 15.28 1.37 -8.63
N THR A 76 15.33 0.05 -8.43
CA THR A 76 16.53 -0.62 -7.92
C THR A 76 17.59 -0.56 -9.00
N PRO A 77 18.72 0.16 -8.80
CA PRO A 77 19.82 0.10 -9.76
C PRO A 77 20.24 -1.36 -9.93
N GLN A 78 20.44 -1.81 -11.17
CA GLN A 78 21.18 -3.03 -11.47
C GLN A 78 22.63 -2.81 -11.00
N ASN A 79 22.88 -2.89 -9.70
CA ASN A 79 24.23 -3.01 -9.18
C ASN A 79 24.68 -4.43 -9.54
N GLY A 80 25.43 -4.48 -10.63
CA GLY A 80 25.91 -5.69 -11.26
C GLY A 80 26.77 -6.57 -10.36
N LEU A 81 26.76 -7.86 -10.71
CA LEU A 81 27.97 -8.67 -10.72
C LEU A 81 28.71 -8.41 -12.04
#